data_AF-A0A3Q7I5P6-F1
#
_entry.id   AF-A0A3Q7I5P6-F1
#
_cell.length_a   1.000
_cell.length_b   1.000
_cell.length_c   1.000
_cell.angle_alpha   90.00
_cell.angle_beta   90.00
_cell.angle_gamma   90.00
#
_symmetry.space_group_name_H-M   'P 1'
#
loop_
_entity.id
_entity.type
_entity.pdbx_description
1 polymer ?
#
loop_
_entity_poly.entity_id
_entity_poly.type
_entity_poly.pdbx_seq_one_letter_code
_entity_poly.pdbx_strand_id
1 'polypeptide(L)'
;MKPMAIVYDKKSGRVMNIQATAPCVHFYTANWIINVKGKGGFVYQLRLALFLETQMYPDTVILQNRSLRLEYLFAMSDEEVVDPKATLEVSCKPKCVRQLKEYQACTKRIEGDESGHKHCTGQYFDYWHCIDKCVAAKLFDHLK
;
A
#
# COMPACT_ATOMS: atom_id res chain seq x y z
N MET A 1 -14.79 15.91 -1.72
CA MET A 1 -13.47 15.74 -2.38
C MET A 1 -12.60 16.94 -2.04
N LYS A 2 -11.32 16.75 -1.77
CA LYS A 2 -10.37 17.84 -1.42
C LYS A 2 -9.57 18.24 -2.66
N PRO A 3 -9.25 19.53 -2.87
CA PRO A 3 -8.39 19.96 -3.97
C PRO A 3 -6.96 19.47 -3.73
N MET A 4 -6.38 18.77 -4.71
CA MET A 4 -5.06 18.15 -4.60
C MET A 4 -4.01 18.85 -5.48
N ALA A 5 -4.35 19.14 -6.73
CA ALA A 5 -3.42 19.74 -7.68
C ALA A 5 -4.15 20.60 -8.71
N ILE A 6 -3.49 21.65 -9.17
CA ILE A 6 -3.95 22.48 -10.28
C ILE A 6 -2.82 22.54 -11.30
N VAL A 7 -3.09 22.09 -12.52
CA VAL A 7 -2.14 22.20 -13.64
C VAL A 7 -2.61 23.32 -14.54
N TYR A 8 -1.71 24.25 -14.82
CA TYR A 8 -1.96 25.35 -15.73
C TYR A 8 -0.95 25.34 -16.87
N ASP A 9 -1.43 25.26 -18.11
CA ASP A 9 -0.61 25.46 -19.29
C ASP A 9 -0.71 26.91 -19.78
N LYS A 10 0.41 27.63 -19.68
CA LYS A 10 0.52 29.03 -20.11
C LYS A 10 0.26 29.22 -21.60
N LYS A 11 0.60 28.25 -22.45
CA LYS A 11 0.49 28.41 -23.92
C LYS A 11 -0.93 28.23 -24.41
N SER A 12 -1.61 27.18 -23.95
CA SER A 12 -3.01 26.93 -24.35
C SER A 12 -4.04 27.62 -23.46
N GLY A 13 -3.65 28.13 -22.29
CA GLY A 13 -4.55 28.70 -21.29
C GLY A 13 -5.39 27.64 -20.55
N ARG A 14 -5.15 26.35 -20.79
CA ARG A 14 -5.93 25.27 -20.17
C ARG A 14 -5.56 25.12 -18.70
N VAL A 15 -6.59 24.88 -17.89
CA VAL A 15 -6.47 24.58 -16.45
C VAL A 15 -7.08 23.20 -16.20
N MET A 16 -6.35 22.34 -15.50
CA MET A 16 -6.85 21.07 -14.98
C MET A 16 -6.84 21.13 -13.46
N ASN A 17 -8.03 21.04 -12.85
CA ASN A 17 -8.22 21.03 -11.41
C ASN A 17 -8.51 19.60 -10.94
N ILE A 18 -7.68 19.09 -10.04
CA ILE A 18 -7.74 17.71 -9.57
C ILE A 18 -8.21 17.70 -8.12
N GLN A 19 -9.32 17.00 -7.91
CA GLN A 19 -9.90 16.79 -6.59
C GLN A 19 -9.96 15.30 -6.31
N ALA A 20 -9.63 14.90 -5.08
CA ALA A 20 -9.60 13.49 -4.71
C ALA A 20 -10.17 13.25 -3.31
N THR A 21 -10.53 12.00 -3.04
CA THR A 21 -10.78 11.49 -1.69
C THR A 21 -9.51 10.96 -1.05
N ALA A 22 -8.57 10.45 -1.86
CA ALA A 22 -7.25 10.01 -1.42
C ALA A 22 -6.37 11.22 -1.00
N PRO A 23 -5.46 11.04 0.00
CA PRO A 23 -4.73 12.13 0.61
C PRO A 23 -3.51 12.61 -0.18
N CYS A 24 -3.01 11.83 -1.14
CA CYS A 24 -1.78 12.14 -1.88
C CYS A 24 -1.98 12.10 -3.39
N VAL A 25 -1.10 12.77 -4.11
CA VAL A 25 -0.98 12.67 -5.58
C VAL A 25 0.46 12.35 -5.94
N HIS A 26 0.63 11.29 -6.72
CA HIS A 26 1.88 10.94 -7.38
C HIS A 26 2.00 11.75 -8.67
N PHE A 27 3.11 12.45 -8.82
CA PHE A 27 3.46 13.17 -10.05
C PHE A 27 4.61 12.46 -10.77
N TYR A 28 4.41 12.16 -12.05
CA TYR A 28 5.47 11.62 -12.90
C TYR A 28 5.46 12.27 -14.27
N THR A 29 6.59 12.17 -14.96
CA THR A 29 6.78 12.68 -16.32
C THR A 29 7.24 11.56 -17.23
N ALA A 30 6.97 11.70 -18.53
CA ALA A 30 7.38 10.72 -19.53
C ALA A 30 8.92 10.67 -19.69
N ASN A 31 9.57 9.76 -18.95
CA ASN A 31 11.03 9.62 -18.96
C ASN A 31 11.57 8.76 -20.11
N TRP A 32 10.72 7.92 -20.72
CA TRP A 32 11.14 6.95 -21.75
C TRP A 32 10.42 7.15 -23.10
N ILE A 33 9.64 8.22 -23.25
CA ILE A 33 8.98 8.58 -24.51
C ILE A 33 9.88 9.59 -25.23
N ILE A 34 10.71 9.10 -26.15
CA ILE A 34 11.69 9.91 -26.89
C ILE A 34 11.45 9.72 -28.39
N ASN A 35 11.18 10.80 -29.11
CA ASN A 35 10.95 10.81 -30.57
C ASN A 35 9.83 9.87 -31.05
N VAL A 36 8.82 9.65 -30.19
CA VAL A 36 7.65 8.84 -30.55
C VAL A 36 6.65 9.72 -31.30
N LYS A 37 6.22 9.26 -32.48
CA LYS A 37 5.19 9.93 -33.27
C LYS A 37 3.82 9.74 -32.61
N GLY A 38 3.25 10.84 -32.15
CA GLY A 38 1.98 10.91 -31.44
C GLY A 38 0.78 11.26 -32.31
N LYS A 39 -0.32 11.61 -31.65
CA LYS A 39 -1.57 12.00 -32.29
C LYS A 39 -1.37 13.28 -33.10
N GLY A 40 -1.96 13.35 -34.29
CA GLY A 40 -1.85 14.52 -35.18
C GLY A 40 -0.44 14.75 -35.73
N GLY A 41 0.44 13.73 -35.71
CA GLY A 41 1.81 13.84 -36.21
C GLY A 41 2.78 14.55 -35.28
N PHE A 42 2.35 14.95 -34.08
CA PHE A 42 3.21 15.58 -33.09
C PHE A 42 4.25 14.60 -32.57
N VAL A 43 5.52 14.99 -32.50
CA VAL A 43 6.59 14.13 -31.98
C VAL A 43 6.77 14.40 -30.48
N TYR A 44 6.48 13.40 -29.65
CA TYR A 44 6.65 13.52 -28.20
C TYR A 44 8.13 13.49 -27.82
N GLN A 45 8.55 14.55 -27.14
CA GLN A 45 9.90 14.68 -26.61
C GLN A 45 9.97 14.20 -25.16
N LEU A 46 11.20 13.95 -24.70
CA LEU A 46 11.48 13.56 -23.32
C LEU A 46 10.86 14.57 -22.34
N ARG A 47 10.17 14.08 -21.30
CA ARG A 47 9.52 14.88 -20.24
C ARG A 47 8.43 15.86 -20.73
N LEU A 48 7.87 15.63 -21.92
CA LEU A 48 6.84 16.50 -22.50
C LEU A 48 5.41 16.18 -22.03
N ALA A 49 5.20 15.03 -21.40
CA ALA A 49 3.95 14.67 -20.76
C ALA A 49 4.10 14.66 -19.23
N LEU A 50 3.03 15.07 -18.55
CA LEU A 50 2.85 14.96 -17.11
C LEU A 50 1.68 14.02 -16.82
N PHE A 51 1.77 13.35 -15.68
CA PHE A 51 0.74 12.44 -15.21
C PHE A 51 0.56 12.64 -13.70
N LEU A 52 -0.68 12.53 -13.25
CA LEU A 52 -1.08 12.80 -11.88
C LEU A 52 -2.01 11.67 -11.44
N GLU A 53 -1.59 10.90 -10.45
CA GLU A 53 -2.33 9.76 -9.91
C GLU A 53 -2.62 9.97 -8.44
N THR A 54 -3.88 9.86 -8.03
CA THR A 54 -4.28 10.02 -6.64
C THR A 54 -4.06 8.72 -5.88
N GLN A 55 -3.31 8.74 -4.78
CA GLN A 55 -2.94 7.55 -4.01
C GLN A 55 -3.00 7.81 -2.49
N MET A 56 -2.98 6.73 -1.70
CA MET A 56 -2.76 6.80 -0.26
C MET A 56 -1.29 7.14 0.04
N TYR A 57 -0.93 7.47 1.29
CA TYR A 57 0.49 7.69 1.63
C TYR A 57 1.30 6.41 1.39
N PRO A 58 2.52 6.50 0.82
CA PRO A 58 3.35 5.32 0.53
C PRO A 58 3.73 4.53 1.79
N ASP A 59 3.74 5.20 2.94
CA ASP A 59 3.98 4.67 4.28
C ASP A 59 2.69 4.36 5.05
N THR A 60 1.51 4.37 4.40
CA THR A 60 0.33 3.80 5.06
C THR A 60 0.53 2.32 5.23
N VAL A 61 1.05 1.95 6.39
CA VAL A 61 0.93 0.62 6.96
C VAL A 61 -0.56 0.30 6.91
N ILE A 62 -0.92 -0.85 6.34
CA ILE A 62 -2.23 -1.44 6.54
C ILE A 62 -2.31 -1.75 8.04
N LEU A 63 -2.63 -0.75 8.85
CA LEU A 63 -2.93 -0.94 10.25
C LEU A 63 -4.26 -1.67 10.24
N GLN A 64 -4.20 -2.98 10.40
CA GLN A 64 -5.30 -3.91 10.67
C GLN A 64 -6.00 -3.60 12.02
N ASN A 65 -6.02 -2.35 12.47
CA ASN A 65 -6.75 -1.89 13.62
C ASN A 65 -8.10 -1.29 13.19
N ARG A 66 -9.06 -2.22 13.16
CA ARG A 66 -10.53 -2.21 13.23
C ARG A 66 -11.33 -0.99 13.78
N SER A 67 -10.84 0.25 13.76
CA SER A 67 -11.62 1.37 14.34
C SER A 67 -11.77 2.62 13.48
N LEU A 68 -11.02 2.78 12.39
CA LEU A 68 -11.29 3.86 11.44
C LEU A 68 -12.30 3.38 10.39
N ARG A 69 -13.57 3.77 10.63
CA ARG A 69 -14.75 3.55 9.78
C ARG A 69 -14.42 3.28 8.31
N LEU A 70 -14.57 2.01 7.98
CA LEU A 70 -14.87 1.44 6.67
C LEU A 70 -16.23 1.95 6.15
N GLU A 71 -16.33 3.22 5.78
CA GLU A 71 -17.50 3.70 4.99
C GLU A 71 -17.12 4.02 3.53
N TYR A 72 -15.86 3.82 3.11
CA TYR A 72 -15.38 4.32 1.82
C TYR A 72 -14.74 3.30 0.87
N LEU A 73 -14.85 1.99 1.14
CA LEU A 73 -14.06 0.99 0.40
C LEU A 73 -14.82 -0.04 -0.43
N PHE A 74 -16.15 0.01 -0.51
CA PHE A 74 -16.90 -0.96 -1.32
C PHE A 74 -17.83 -0.27 -2.33
N ALA A 75 -17.27 0.10 -3.47
CA ALA A 75 -18.03 0.35 -4.71
C ALA A 75 -17.13 0.11 -5.95
N MET A 76 -16.41 -1.01 -5.96
CA MET A 76 -15.77 -1.54 -7.17
C MET A 76 -15.90 -3.07 -7.11
N SER A 77 -16.76 -3.62 -7.97
CA SER A 77 -17.03 -5.05 -8.26
C SER A 77 -17.52 -5.94 -7.11
N ASP A 78 -18.74 -6.48 -7.24
CA ASP A 78 -19.38 -7.48 -6.36
C ASP A 78 -18.78 -8.90 -6.47
N GLU A 79 -17.46 -9.02 -6.61
CA GLU A 79 -16.75 -10.30 -6.49
C GLU A 79 -15.77 -10.17 -5.33
N GLU A 80 -16.10 -10.79 -4.19
CA GLU A 80 -15.31 -10.71 -2.96
C GLU A 80 -13.97 -11.43 -3.20
N VAL A 81 -12.96 -10.68 -3.65
CA VAL A 81 -11.60 -11.19 -3.86
C VAL A 81 -11.00 -11.53 -2.50
N VAL A 82 -11.13 -12.80 -2.10
CA VAL A 82 -10.56 -13.32 -0.86
C VAL A 82 -9.04 -13.37 -0.99
N ASP A 83 -8.32 -12.65 -0.13
CA ASP A 83 -6.85 -12.64 -0.10
C ASP A 83 -6.31 -14.05 0.22
N PRO A 84 -5.63 -14.72 -0.74
CA PRO A 84 -5.02 -16.04 -0.51
C PRO A 84 -3.97 -16.01 0.61
N LYS A 85 -3.30 -14.87 0.82
CA LYS A 85 -2.28 -14.71 1.86
C LYS A 85 -2.87 -14.94 3.24
N ALA A 86 -4.03 -14.36 3.54
CA ALA A 86 -4.68 -14.50 4.85
C ALA A 86 -4.98 -15.98 5.20
N THR A 87 -5.43 -16.75 4.21
CA THR A 87 -5.69 -18.20 4.38
C THR A 87 -4.39 -18.97 4.62
N LEU A 88 -3.33 -18.65 3.87
CA LEU A 88 -2.02 -19.27 4.01
C LEU A 88 -1.38 -18.95 5.36
N GLU A 89 -1.48 -17.71 5.84
CA GLU A 89 -1.01 -17.31 7.17
C GLU A 89 -1.65 -18.15 8.27
N VAL A 90 -2.97 -18.36 8.24
CA VAL A 90 -3.68 -19.22 9.22
C VAL A 90 -3.11 -20.64 9.20
N SER A 91 -2.85 -21.20 8.03
CA SER A 91 -2.26 -22.55 7.89
C SER A 91 -0.80 -22.63 8.37
N CYS A 92 -0.06 -21.51 8.35
CA CYS A 92 1.36 -21.45 8.72
C CYS A 92 1.58 -21.13 10.21
N LYS A 93 0.65 -20.42 10.87
CA LYS A 93 0.68 -20.13 12.32
C LYS A 93 1.00 -21.34 13.22
N PRO A 94 0.38 -22.53 13.06
CA PRO A 94 0.70 -23.69 13.91
C PRO A 94 2.13 -24.23 13.75
N LYS A 95 2.86 -23.86 12.69
CA LYS A 95 4.26 -24.27 12.50
C LYS A 95 5.24 -23.37 13.26
N CYS A 96 4.81 -22.16 13.62
CA CYS A 96 5.64 -21.12 14.25
C CYS A 96 5.34 -20.94 15.74
N VAL A 97 4.90 -22.01 16.42
CA VAL A 97 4.45 -21.97 17.82
C VAL A 97 5.57 -21.58 18.79
N ARG A 98 6.82 -21.92 18.49
CA ARG A 98 7.97 -21.54 19.34
C ARG A 98 8.10 -20.02 19.42
N GLN A 99 8.17 -19.36 18.28
CA GLN A 99 8.28 -17.90 18.19
C GLN A 99 7.02 -17.22 18.73
N LEU A 100 5.84 -17.81 18.52
CA LEU A 100 4.60 -17.29 19.11
C LEU A 100 4.65 -17.26 20.64
N LYS A 101 5.18 -18.31 21.28
CA LYS A 101 5.32 -18.37 22.75
C LYS A 101 6.27 -17.29 23.25
N GLU A 102 7.39 -17.06 22.56
CA GLU A 102 8.36 -16.01 22.90
C GLU A 102 7.75 -14.60 22.77
N TYR A 103 6.99 -14.35 21.70
CA TYR A 103 6.26 -13.10 21.51
C TYR A 103 5.20 -12.88 22.60
N GLN A 104 4.37 -13.90 22.90
CA GLN A 104 3.36 -13.82 23.95
C GLN A 104 3.97 -13.58 25.34
N ALA A 105 5.11 -14.21 25.64
CA ALA A 105 5.84 -13.96 26.88
C ALA A 105 6.35 -12.50 26.97
N CYS A 106 6.80 -11.93 25.84
CA CYS A 106 7.16 -10.52 25.79
C CYS A 106 5.95 -9.60 25.97
N THR A 107 4.82 -9.88 25.31
CA THR A 107 3.60 -9.06 25.44
C THR A 107 3.13 -9.01 26.89
N LYS A 108 3.08 -10.15 27.58
CA LYS A 108 2.74 -10.23 29.01
C LYS A 108 3.67 -9.41 29.91
N ARG A 109 4.94 -9.27 29.52
CA ARG A 109 5.92 -8.46 30.28
C ARG A 109 5.67 -6.96 30.14
N ILE A 110 5.08 -6.51 29.04
CA ILE A 110 4.86 -5.08 28.75
C ILE A 110 3.41 -4.62 28.97
N GLU A 111 2.49 -5.53 29.32
CA GLU A 111 1.05 -5.26 29.50
C GLU A 111 0.72 -4.12 30.50
N GLY A 112 1.63 -3.79 31.42
CA GLY A 112 1.45 -2.73 32.43
C GLY A 112 2.39 -1.53 32.28
N ASP A 113 3.15 -1.42 31.19
CA ASP A 113 4.12 -0.32 31.03
C ASP A 113 3.53 0.89 30.30
N GLU A 114 3.42 2.01 31.00
CA GLU A 114 2.96 3.31 30.43
C GLU A 114 4.11 4.17 29.88
N SER A 115 5.36 3.77 30.10
CA SER A 115 6.55 4.55 29.72
C SER A 115 6.83 4.66 28.21
N GLY A 116 6.18 3.84 27.38
CA GLY A 116 6.38 3.80 25.93
C GLY A 116 7.76 3.27 25.47
N HIS A 117 8.67 2.95 26.39
CA HIS A 117 10.04 2.50 26.08
C HIS A 117 10.19 0.98 25.93
N LYS A 118 9.27 0.18 26.49
CA LYS A 118 9.33 -1.29 26.36
C LYS A 118 8.51 -1.75 25.17
N HIS A 119 9.11 -2.54 24.28
CA HIS A 119 8.45 -3.04 23.08
C HIS A 119 8.91 -4.46 22.71
N CYS A 120 8.06 -5.19 22.00
CA CYS A 120 8.28 -6.58 21.59
C CYS A 120 8.58 -6.73 20.09
N THR A 121 9.09 -5.68 19.44
CA THR A 121 9.33 -5.64 17.99
C THR A 121 10.26 -6.76 17.52
N GLY A 122 11.32 -7.09 18.27
CA GLY A 122 12.21 -8.21 17.94
C GLY A 122 11.49 -9.55 17.87
N GLN A 123 10.80 -9.93 18.95
CA GLN A 123 10.04 -11.20 19.01
C GLN A 123 8.89 -11.22 17.98
N TYR A 124 8.28 -10.07 17.72
CA TYR A 124 7.28 -9.90 16.68
C TYR A 124 7.88 -10.21 15.29
N PHE A 125 9.04 -9.64 14.97
CA PHE A 125 9.72 -9.90 13.70
C PHE A 125 10.15 -11.36 13.58
N ASP A 126 10.63 -11.99 14.64
CA ASP A 126 10.98 -13.42 14.61
C ASP A 126 9.77 -14.33 14.33
N TYR A 127 8.62 -14.02 14.93
CA TYR A 127 7.37 -14.73 14.71
C TYR A 127 6.87 -14.57 13.27
N TRP A 128 6.82 -13.34 12.78
CA TRP A 128 6.37 -13.06 11.42
C TRP A 128 7.34 -13.56 10.36
N HIS A 129 8.65 -13.49 10.60
CA HIS A 129 9.65 -14.05 9.70
C HIS A 129 9.44 -15.56 9.49
N CYS A 130 9.07 -16.29 10.55
CA CYS A 130 8.73 -17.71 10.43
C CYS A 130 7.47 -17.93 9.56
N ILE A 131 6.43 -17.13 9.76
CA ILE A 131 5.17 -17.22 9.00
C ILE A 131 5.43 -16.87 7.53
N ASP A 132 6.10 -15.76 7.26
CA ASP A 132 6.41 -15.28 5.92
C ASP A 132 7.25 -16.30 5.15
N LYS A 133 8.24 -16.93 5.80
CA LYS A 133 9.02 -18.02 5.18
C LYS A 133 8.14 -19.22 4.80
N CYS A 134 7.10 -19.52 5.58
CA CYS A 134 6.14 -20.58 5.26
C CYS A 134 5.17 -20.20 4.15
N VAL A 135 4.68 -18.95 4.14
CA VAL A 135 3.70 -18.43 3.19
C VAL A 135 4.34 -18.17 1.82
N ALA A 136 5.57 -17.64 1.77
CA ALA A 136 6.27 -17.28 0.54
C ALA A 136 6.41 -18.46 -0.45
N ALA A 137 6.54 -19.68 0.07
CA ALA A 137 6.64 -20.89 -0.76
C ALA A 137 5.35 -21.26 -1.50
N LYS A 138 4.19 -20.70 -1.09
CA LYS A 138 2.86 -21.05 -1.63
C LYS A 138 2.12 -19.86 -2.22
N LEU A 139 2.44 -18.65 -1.76
CA LEU A 139 1.68 -17.45 -2.11
C LEU A 139 1.71 -17.16 -3.60
N PHE A 140 2.87 -17.32 -4.25
CA PHE A 140 3.04 -17.03 -5.67
C PHE A 140 2.32 -18.03 -6.59
N ASP A 141 1.91 -19.21 -6.11
CA ASP A 141 1.09 -20.13 -6.89
C ASP A 141 -0.37 -19.65 -6.99
N HIS A 142 -0.81 -18.77 -6.06
CA HIS A 142 -2.16 -18.23 -6.02
C HIS A 142 -2.28 -16.83 -6.65
N LEU A 143 -1.16 -16.14 -6.85
CA LEU A 143 -1.11 -14.81 -7.46
C LEU A 143 -0.87 -14.96 -8.97
N LYS A 144 -1.76 -14.41 -9.79
CA LYS A 144 -1.59 -14.29 -11.24
C LYS A 144 -0.92 -12.99 -11.61
#